data_AF-A0A3N5JXS0-F1
#
_entry.id   AF-A0A3N5JXS0-F1
#
_cell.length_a   1.000
_cell.length_b   1.000
_cell.length_c   1.000
_cell.angle_alpha   90.00
_cell.angle_beta   90.00
_cell.angle_gamma   90.00
#
_symmetry.space_group_name_H-M   'P 1'
#
loop_
_entity.id
_entity.type
_entity.pdbx_description
1 polymer ?
#
loop_
_entity_poly.entity_id
_entity_poly.type
_entity_poly.pdbx_seq_one_letter_code
_entity_poly.pdbx_strand_id
1 'polypeptide(L)'
;MATKTITIDIEAHERLAQVRRENESFSQIIKRVVRPPLDVDGFLARLGSLSMSPKATAGVEEHLRRRHRPSRRARRGGVGAALGGVAPIA
;
A
#
# COMPACT_ATOMS: atom_id res chain seq x y z
N MET A 1 -21.31 35.19 4.46
CA MET A 1 -20.44 34.09 4.94
C MET A 1 -19.44 34.67 5.92
N ALA A 2 -19.11 33.96 7.00
CA ALA A 2 -18.00 34.38 7.85
C ALA A 2 -16.69 34.14 7.10
N THR A 3 -15.93 35.21 6.84
CA THR A 3 -14.60 35.14 6.23
C THR A 3 -13.57 35.20 7.34
N LYS A 4 -12.61 34.29 7.32
CA LYS A 4 -11.44 34.32 8.20
C LYS A 4 -10.20 34.48 7.35
N THR A 5 -9.29 35.36 7.78
CA THR A 5 -7.98 35.54 7.16
C THR A 5 -6.97 34.69 7.91
N ILE A 6 -6.13 33.98 7.17
CA ILE A 6 -5.02 33.19 7.73
C ILE A 6 -3.73 33.63 7.04
N THR A 7 -2.63 33.62 7.78
CA THR A 7 -1.29 33.78 7.23
C THR A 7 -0.68 32.40 7.05
N ILE A 8 -0.12 32.12 5.89
CA ILE A 8 0.59 30.88 5.57
C ILE A 8 1.96 31.23 5.02
N ASP A 9 2.91 30.30 5.13
CA ASP A 9 4.21 30.48 4.52
C ASP A 9 4.12 30.47 2.98
N ILE A 10 5.17 30.98 2.34
CA ILE A 10 5.23 31.13 0.88
C ILE A 10 5.17 29.75 0.20
N GLU A 11 5.84 28.74 0.76
CA GLU A 11 5.88 27.39 0.20
C GLU A 11 4.49 26.74 0.20
N ALA A 12 3.73 26.88 1.29
CA ALA A 12 2.36 26.41 1.43
C ALA A 12 1.43 27.11 0.44
N HIS A 13 1.59 28.42 0.26
CA HIS A 13 0.85 29.16 -0.76
C HIS A 13 1.14 28.63 -2.18
N GLU A 14 2.41 28.42 -2.53
CA GLU A 14 2.81 27.86 -3.83
C GLU A 14 2.24 26.45 -4.05
N ARG A 15 2.34 25.58 -3.04
CA ARG A 15 1.76 24.23 -3.07
C ARG A 15 0.25 24.27 -3.32
N LEU A 16 -0.47 25.18 -2.66
CA LEU A 16 -1.91 25.37 -2.88
C LEU A 16 -2.22 25.89 -4.30
N ALA A 17 -1.39 26.79 -4.83
CA ALA A 17 -1.54 27.33 -6.18
C ALA A 17 -1.37 26.24 -7.26
N GLN A 18 -0.44 25.30 -7.06
CA GLN A 18 -0.19 24.19 -8.01
C GLN A 18 -1.37 23.21 -8.12
N VAL A 19 -2.11 22.98 -7.04
CA VAL A 19 -3.29 22.09 -7.06
C VAL A 19 -4.58 22.81 -7.44
N ARG A 20 -4.54 24.13 -7.70
CA ARG A 20 -5.71 24.93 -8.09
C ARG A 20 -6.25 24.49 -9.45
N ARG A 21 -7.56 24.30 -9.55
CA ARG A 21 -8.26 24.08 -10.84
C ARG A 21 -8.75 25.40 -11.43
N GLU A 22 -9.10 25.40 -12.72
CA GLU A 22 -9.66 26.57 -13.39
C GLU A 22 -10.88 27.11 -12.63
N ASN A 23 -10.89 28.41 -12.35
CA ASN A 23 -11.94 29.13 -11.62
C ASN A 23 -12.19 28.69 -10.16
N GLU A 24 -11.27 27.94 -9.54
CA GLU A 24 -11.39 27.54 -8.13
C GLU A 24 -10.84 28.62 -7.18
N SER A 25 -11.63 28.98 -6.16
CA SER A 25 -11.20 29.87 -5.08
C SER A 25 -10.31 29.15 -4.07
N PHE A 26 -9.42 29.89 -3.39
CA PHE A 26 -8.57 29.32 -2.33
C PHE A 26 -9.36 28.60 -1.24
N SER A 27 -10.53 29.10 -0.85
CA SER A 27 -11.39 28.42 0.13
C SER A 27 -11.90 27.07 -0.34
N GLN A 28 -12.14 26.89 -1.64
CA GLN A 28 -12.54 25.60 -2.23
C GLN A 28 -11.35 24.64 -2.28
N ILE A 29 -10.16 25.13 -2.67
CA ILE A 29 -8.93 24.32 -2.65
C ILE A 29 -8.67 23.79 -1.24
N ILE A 30 -8.73 24.65 -0.22
CA ILE A 30 -8.49 24.26 1.18
C ILE A 30 -9.48 23.18 1.61
N LYS A 31 -10.77 23.33 1.32
CA LYS A 31 -11.79 22.30 1.67
C LYS A 31 -11.58 20.97 0.96
N ARG A 32 -11.01 21.00 -0.24
CA ARG A 32 -10.74 19.80 -1.04
C ARG A 32 -9.49 19.07 -0.55
N VAL A 33 -8.45 19.82 -0.20
CA VAL A 33 -7.16 19.29 0.25
C VAL A 33 -7.23 18.87 1.72
N VAL A 34 -7.81 19.72 2.56
CA VAL A 34 -7.97 19.47 4.00
C VAL A 34 -9.28 18.72 4.21
N ARG A 35 -9.17 17.39 4.25
CA ARG A 35 -10.28 16.52 4.64
C ARG A 35 -10.67 16.83 6.08
N PRO A 36 -11.97 16.75 6.44
CA PRO A 36 -12.38 16.81 7.82
C PRO A 36 -11.69 15.68 8.62
N PRO A 37 -11.36 15.92 9.90
CA PRO A 37 -10.78 14.89 10.75
C PRO A 37 -11.70 13.68 10.76
N LEU A 38 -11.14 12.52 10.45
CA LEU A 38 -11.87 11.26 10.47
C LEU A 38 -12.14 10.90 11.93
N ASP A 39 -13.41 10.65 12.26
CA ASP A 39 -13.77 9.96 13.50
C ASP A 39 -13.32 8.50 13.38
N VAL A 40 -12.11 8.23 13.89
CA VAL A 40 -11.47 6.91 13.79
C VAL A 40 -12.27 5.87 14.54
N ASP A 41 -12.78 6.20 15.73
CA ASP A 41 -13.54 5.27 16.56
C ASP A 41 -14.88 4.92 15.90
N GLY A 42 -15.60 5.91 15.39
CA GLY A 42 -16.82 5.69 14.62
C GLY A 42 -16.58 4.91 13.32
N PHE A 43 -15.45 5.16 12.65
CA PHE A 43 -15.06 4.42 11.45
C PHE A 43 -14.73 2.95 11.76
N LEU A 44 -13.98 2.68 12.82
CA LEU A 44 -13.64 1.32 13.26
C LEU A 44 -14.88 0.56 13.73
N ALA A 45 -15.80 1.21 14.45
CA ALA A 45 -17.07 0.61 14.84
C ALA A 45 -17.91 0.19 13.63
N ARG A 46 -17.97 1.04 12.60
CA ARG A 46 -18.64 0.70 11.32
C ARG A 46 -17.96 -0.46 10.62
N LEU A 47 -16.63 -0.46 10.54
CA LEU A 47 -15.88 -1.59 9.96
C LEU A 47 -16.14 -2.90 10.71
N GLY A 48 -16.17 -2.88 12.03
CA GLY A 48 -16.48 -4.05 12.86
C GLY A 48 -17.91 -4.57 12.65
N SER A 49 -18.86 -3.69 12.29
CA SER A 49 -20.24 -4.08 11.99
C SER A 49 -20.42 -4.74 10.62
N LEU A 50 -19.46 -4.57 9.71
CA LEU A 50 -19.50 -5.20 8.39
C LEU A 50 -19.00 -6.65 8.51
N SER A 51 -19.92 -7.60 8.49
CA SER A 51 -19.56 -9.02 8.41
C SER A 51 -19.15 -9.39 6.98
N MET A 52 -18.04 -10.12 6.85
CA MET A 52 -17.65 -10.68 5.56
C MET A 52 -18.59 -11.83 5.20
N SER A 53 -18.99 -11.91 3.92
CA SER A 53 -19.77 -13.06 3.45
C SER A 53 -18.97 -14.36 3.66
N PRO A 54 -19.63 -15.49 3.97
CA PRO A 54 -18.95 -16.79 4.14
C PRO A 54 -18.07 -17.18 2.95
N LYS A 55 -18.48 -16.82 1.72
CA LYS A 55 -17.72 -17.06 0.49
C LYS A 55 -16.41 -16.26 0.47
N ALA A 56 -16.43 -15.00 0.92
CA ALA A 56 -15.24 -14.17 0.99
C ALA A 56 -14.26 -14.70 2.04
N THR A 57 -14.75 -15.12 3.22
CA THR A 57 -13.94 -15.73 4.28
C THR A 57 -13.27 -17.02 3.78
N ALA A 58 -14.04 -17.91 3.14
CA ALA A 58 -13.51 -19.16 2.56
C ALA A 58 -12.44 -18.91 1.49
N GLY A 59 -12.59 -17.86 0.68
CA GLY A 59 -11.60 -17.47 -0.32
C GLY A 59 -10.27 -17.01 0.29
N VAL A 60 -10.33 -16.24 1.39
CA VAL A 60 -9.14 -15.81 2.14
C VAL A 60 -8.45 -17.00 2.79
N GLU A 61 -9.19 -17.90 3.44
CA GLU A 61 -8.64 -19.11 4.04
C GLU A 61 -7.93 -20.00 3.03
N GLU A 62 -8.54 -20.21 1.86
CA GLU A 62 -7.94 -21.02 0.79
C GLU A 62 -6.64 -20.39 0.27
N HIS A 63 -6.58 -19.05 0.17
CA HIS A 63 -5.37 -18.36 -0.21
C HIS A 63 -4.24 -18.53 0.83
N LEU A 64 -4.57 -18.44 2.13
CA LEU A 64 -3.62 -18.67 3.22
C LEU A 64 -3.08 -20.11 3.21
N ARG A 65 -3.93 -21.12 3.00
CA ARG A 65 -3.49 -22.53 2.89
C ARG A 65 -2.49 -22.73 1.75
N ARG A 66 -2.72 -22.09 0.60
CA ARG A 66 -1.81 -22.17 -0.55
C ARG A 66 -0.46 -21.50 -0.28
N ARG A 67 -0.45 -20.39 0.48
CA ARG A 67 0.77 -19.68 0.87
C ARG A 67 1.64 -20.51 1.82
N HIS A 68 1.03 -21.35 2.66
CA HIS A 68 1.75 -22.26 3.56
C HIS A 68 2.41 -23.45 2.85
N ARG A 69 2.31 -23.61 1.53
CA ARG A 69 3.10 -24.63 0.83
C ARG A 69 4.59 -24.25 0.88
N PRO A 70 5.45 -25.04 1.53
CA PRO A 70 6.88 -24.83 1.48
C PRO A 70 7.32 -24.87 0.02
N SER A 71 8.07 -23.85 -0.41
CA SER A 71 8.72 -23.83 -1.71
C SER A 71 9.50 -25.12 -1.91
N ARG A 72 9.05 -25.98 -2.85
CA ARG A 72 9.79 -27.17 -3.33
C ARG A 72 10.98 -26.78 -4.22
N ARG A 73 11.60 -25.61 -4.01
CA ARG A 73 12.94 -25.39 -4.56
C ARG A 73 13.87 -26.34 -3.80
N ALA A 74 14.07 -27.53 -4.37
CA ALA A 74 15.27 -28.29 -4.14
C ALA A 74 16.42 -27.30 -4.32
N ARG A 75 17.09 -26.95 -3.22
CA ARG A 75 18.38 -26.29 -3.30
C ARG A 75 19.26 -27.29 -4.04
N ARG A 76 19.43 -27.08 -5.36
CA ARG A 76 20.44 -27.76 -6.15
C ARG A 76 21.76 -27.30 -5.54
N GLY A 77 22.23 -28.09 -4.58
CA GLY A 77 23.50 -27.89 -3.91
C GLY A 77 24.58 -27.78 -4.97
N GLY A 78 25.45 -26.80 -4.79
CA GLY A 78 26.67 -26.70 -5.56
C GLY A 78 27.46 -27.99 -5.44
N VAL A 79 27.88 -28.52 -6.57
CA VAL A 79 29.10 -29.32 -6.66
C VAL A 79 29.84 -28.76 -7.87
N GLY A 80 30.66 -27.76 -7.60
CA GLY A 80 31.91 -27.65 -8.34
C GLY A 80 32.75 -28.84 -7.93
N ALA A 81 32.84 -29.84 -8.80
CA ALA A 81 33.90 -30.84 -8.76
C ALA A 81 34.64 -30.73 -10.08
N ALA A 82 35.75 -29.99 -9.99
CA ALA A 82 36.87 -30.09 -10.91
C ALA A 82 37.47 -31.51 -10.89
N LEU A 83 38.50 -31.69 -11.73
CA LEU A 83 39.36 -32.87 -11.94
C LEU A 83 38.79 -33.80 -13.03
N GLY A 84 39.33 -33.87 -14.24
CA GLY A 84 40.75 -33.82 -14.61
C GLY A 84 41.09 -35.19 -15.19
N GLY A 85 41.22 -35.29 -16.51
CA GLY A 85 41.52 -36.55 -17.18
C GLY A 85 42.97 -36.97 -17.00
N VAL A 86 43.21 -38.28 -16.87
CA VAL A 86 44.38 -39.01 -17.36
C VAL A 86 43.93 -40.45 -17.66
N ALA A 87 44.24 -40.94 -18.85
CA ALA A 87 44.03 -42.33 -19.29
C ALA A 87 45.09 -43.27 -18.66
N PRO A 88 44.77 -44.55 -18.35
CA PRO A 88 45.80 -45.53 -18.08
C PRO A 88 46.30 -46.18 -19.38
N ILE A 89 47.62 -46.21 -19.52
CA ILE A 89 48.40 -47.03 -20.45
C ILE A 89 48.58 -48.40 -19.77
N ALA A 90 48.19 -49.48 -20.46
CA ALA A 90 48.87 -50.77 -20.59
C ALA A 90 47.98 -51.74 -21.37
#